data_AF-A0A969UF06-F1
#
_entry.id   AF-A0A969UF06-F1
#
_cell.length_a   1.000
_cell.length_b   1.000
_cell.length_c   1.000
_cell.angle_alpha   90.00
_cell.angle_beta   90.00
_cell.angle_gamma   90.00
#
_symmetry.space_group_name_H-M   'P 1'
#
loop_
_entity.id
_entity.type
_entity.pdbx_description
1 polymer ?
#
loop_
_entity_poly.entity_id
_entity_poly.type
_entity_poly.pdbx_seq_one_letter_code
_entity_poly.pdbx_strand_id
1 'polypeptide(L)'
;MAAIRKERDGLIKRGLWRDIVTSYQEKLLPISDQESGADLQKCVDALGALQKWEEFDPIVEKAVTRHPENAWLLMSAAGLYYSTNHSGEIIAGEFIRGNSYGRGGDDGAAEIGRPVNPFYRDQIRALQLVRQALNQAPDDATRIGIWSNTASYLYTYGPAWKLQTLTPLETLPDWGESGPAGGTEGAPWKDDAPVIYEVPASWEAAKMMANAGVSHWRRDLV
;
A
#
# COMPACT_ATOMS: atom_id res chain seq x y z
N MET A 1 -18.87 0.37 -22.03
CA MET A 1 -17.86 0.96 -21.11
C MET A 1 -18.08 2.46 -20.93
N ALA A 2 -17.99 3.29 -21.98
CA ALA A 2 -18.17 4.75 -21.88
C ALA A 2 -19.52 5.20 -21.26
N ALA A 3 -20.63 4.52 -21.59
CA ALA A 3 -21.94 4.83 -21.01
C ALA A 3 -22.01 4.63 -19.49
N ILE A 4 -21.37 3.56 -18.98
CA ILE A 4 -21.32 3.23 -17.54
C ILE A 4 -20.49 4.28 -16.79
N ARG A 5 -19.35 4.69 -17.36
CA ARG A 5 -18.50 5.75 -16.78
C ARG A 5 -19.23 7.10 -16.75
N LYS A 6 -19.97 7.44 -17.82
CA LYS A 6 -20.81 8.63 -17.87
C LYS A 6 -21.93 8.60 -16.82
N GLU A 7 -22.55 7.44 -16.60
CA GLU A 7 -23.53 7.24 -15.52
C GLU A 7 -22.90 7.50 -14.15
N ARG A 8 -21.74 6.87 -13.85
CA ARG A 8 -20.98 7.11 -12.61
C ARG A 8 -20.62 8.59 -12.44
N ASP A 9 -20.17 9.27 -13.49
CA ASP A 9 -19.84 10.70 -13.41
C ASP A 9 -21.06 11.56 -13.09
N GLY A 10 -22.26 11.13 -13.51
CA GLY A 10 -23.52 11.72 -13.07
C GLY A 10 -23.78 11.54 -11.57
N LEU A 11 -23.44 10.38 -11.00
CA LEU A 11 -23.55 10.12 -9.56
C LEU A 11 -22.59 11.00 -8.74
N ILE A 12 -21.34 11.18 -9.24
CA ILE A 12 -20.33 12.05 -8.63
C ILE A 12 -20.83 13.49 -8.54
N LYS A 13 -21.37 14.03 -9.63
CA LYS A 13 -21.93 15.39 -9.65
C LYS A 13 -23.08 15.61 -8.67
N ARG A 14 -23.78 14.53 -8.30
CA ARG A 14 -24.92 14.55 -7.37
C ARG A 14 -24.53 14.20 -5.93
N GLY A 15 -23.27 13.84 -5.67
CA GLY A 15 -22.80 13.40 -4.36
C GLY A 15 -23.42 12.07 -3.90
N LEU A 16 -23.83 11.21 -4.84
CA LEU A 16 -24.42 9.90 -4.53
C LEU A 16 -23.33 8.86 -4.29
N TRP A 17 -22.61 9.01 -3.17
CA TRP A 17 -21.40 8.24 -2.87
C TRP A 17 -21.63 6.73 -2.78
N ARG A 18 -22.72 6.30 -2.13
CA ARG A 18 -23.04 4.86 -2.04
C ARG A 18 -23.34 4.27 -3.42
N ASP A 19 -24.04 5.00 -4.28
CA ASP A 19 -24.34 4.55 -5.64
C ASP A 19 -23.08 4.45 -6.51
N ILE A 20 -22.06 5.29 -6.27
CA ILE A 20 -20.76 5.18 -6.94
C ILE A 20 -20.07 3.88 -6.56
N VAL A 21 -20.06 3.53 -5.27
CA VAL A 21 -19.46 2.28 -4.77
C VAL A 21 -20.20 1.06 -5.35
N THR A 22 -21.53 1.07 -5.34
CA THR A 22 -22.35 0.00 -5.94
C THR A 22 -22.09 -0.11 -7.45
N SER A 23 -22.11 1.01 -8.18
CA SER A 23 -21.84 1.05 -9.62
C SER A 23 -20.44 0.54 -9.95
N TYR A 24 -19.44 0.87 -9.12
CA TYR A 24 -18.10 0.31 -9.27
C TYR A 24 -18.13 -1.22 -9.14
N GLN A 25 -18.63 -1.75 -8.02
CA GLN A 25 -18.59 -3.19 -7.75
C GLN A 25 -19.40 -4.02 -8.75
N GLU A 26 -20.54 -3.52 -9.22
CA GLU A 26 -21.44 -4.26 -10.11
C GLU A 26 -21.09 -4.09 -11.60
N LYS A 27 -20.70 -2.88 -12.01
CA LYS A 27 -20.63 -2.52 -13.44
C LYS A 27 -19.21 -2.24 -13.93
N LEU A 28 -18.34 -1.65 -13.10
CA LEU A 28 -16.97 -1.27 -13.52
C LEU A 28 -15.94 -2.33 -13.12
N LEU A 29 -16.09 -3.00 -11.99
CA LEU A 29 -15.19 -4.05 -11.54
C LEU A 29 -15.06 -5.21 -12.55
N PRO A 30 -16.08 -5.62 -13.33
CA PRO A 30 -15.88 -6.63 -14.38
C PRO A 30 -15.03 -6.15 -15.57
N ILE A 31 -14.78 -4.85 -15.72
CA ILE A 31 -14.08 -4.25 -16.86
C ILE A 31 -12.57 -4.16 -16.57
N SER A 32 -11.76 -4.60 -17.53
CA SER A 32 -10.29 -4.48 -17.51
C SER A 32 -9.81 -3.68 -18.71
N ASP A 33 -9.50 -2.41 -18.50
CA ASP A 33 -8.88 -1.52 -19.49
C ASP A 33 -7.99 -0.47 -18.79
N GLN A 34 -7.45 0.48 -19.55
CA GLN A 34 -6.54 1.52 -19.04
C GLN A 34 -7.20 2.45 -18.00
N GLU A 35 -8.54 2.50 -17.98
CA GLU A 35 -9.32 3.36 -17.09
C GLU A 35 -9.71 2.64 -15.80
N SER A 36 -9.50 1.32 -15.69
CA SER A 36 -9.85 0.53 -14.50
C SER A 36 -9.22 1.10 -13.21
N GLY A 37 -8.00 1.64 -13.28
CA GLY A 37 -7.37 2.35 -12.16
C GLY A 37 -8.14 3.61 -11.75
N ALA A 38 -8.47 4.46 -12.73
CA ALA A 38 -9.25 5.68 -12.49
C ALA A 38 -10.69 5.39 -12.01
N ASP A 39 -11.25 4.24 -12.37
CA ASP A 39 -12.54 3.75 -11.87
C ASP A 39 -12.44 3.33 -10.40
N LEU A 40 -11.37 2.61 -10.02
CA LEU A 40 -11.10 2.22 -8.63
C LEU A 40 -10.86 3.44 -7.73
N GLN A 41 -10.04 4.40 -8.16
CA GLN A 41 -9.77 5.62 -7.41
C GLN A 41 -11.07 6.34 -7.02
N LYS A 42 -11.99 6.54 -7.98
CA LYS A 42 -13.29 7.19 -7.73
C LYS A 42 -14.16 6.40 -6.75
N CYS A 43 -14.06 5.07 -6.74
CA CYS A 43 -14.71 4.24 -5.74
C CYS A 43 -14.15 4.52 -4.34
N VAL A 44 -12.81 4.56 -4.20
CA VAL A 44 -12.18 4.84 -2.90
C VAL A 44 -12.43 6.27 -2.43
N ASP A 45 -12.45 7.25 -3.34
CA ASP A 45 -12.84 8.63 -3.00
C ASP A 45 -14.27 8.67 -2.41
N ALA A 46 -15.19 7.88 -2.98
CA ALA A 46 -16.54 7.74 -2.46
C ALA A 46 -16.58 7.03 -1.10
N LEU A 47 -15.70 6.04 -0.84
CA LEU A 47 -15.55 5.45 0.50
C LEU A 47 -15.08 6.50 1.52
N GLY A 48 -14.13 7.35 1.15
CA GLY A 48 -13.65 8.44 1.98
C GLY A 48 -14.76 9.45 2.31
N ALA A 49 -15.58 9.81 1.32
CA ALA A 49 -16.75 10.68 1.52
C ALA A 49 -17.81 10.05 2.45
N LEU A 50 -17.93 8.72 2.45
CA LEU A 50 -18.82 7.97 3.34
C LEU A 50 -18.22 7.65 4.71
N GLN A 51 -16.92 7.90 4.92
CA GLN A 51 -16.14 7.39 6.05
C GLN A 51 -16.26 5.86 6.20
N LYS A 52 -16.31 5.15 5.07
CA LYS A 52 -16.46 3.68 4.98
C LYS A 52 -15.13 2.99 4.69
N TRP A 53 -14.11 3.30 5.49
CA TRP A 53 -12.76 2.80 5.29
C TRP A 53 -12.64 1.29 5.52
N GLU A 54 -13.56 0.68 6.27
CA GLU A 54 -13.61 -0.77 6.47
C GLU A 54 -13.85 -1.54 5.15
N GLU A 55 -14.42 -0.87 4.14
CA GLU A 55 -14.68 -1.46 2.82
C GLU A 55 -13.46 -1.32 1.87
N PHE A 56 -12.41 -0.56 2.25
CA PHE A 56 -11.26 -0.27 1.39
C PHE A 56 -10.47 -1.52 1.01
N ASP A 57 -9.91 -2.23 1.98
CA ASP A 57 -9.04 -3.39 1.73
C ASP A 57 -9.78 -4.49 0.94
N PRO A 58 -11.02 -4.89 1.29
CA PRO A 58 -11.76 -5.89 0.53
C PRO A 58 -12.04 -5.47 -0.91
N ILE A 59 -12.35 -4.20 -1.17
CA ILE A 59 -12.66 -3.71 -2.54
C ILE A 59 -11.39 -3.67 -3.39
N VAL A 60 -10.29 -3.11 -2.87
CA VAL A 60 -9.02 -3.01 -3.61
C VAL A 60 -8.45 -4.39 -3.89
N GLU A 61 -8.39 -5.28 -2.89
CA GLU A 61 -7.84 -6.62 -3.07
C GLU A 61 -8.70 -7.49 -4.00
N LYS A 62 -10.03 -7.29 -4.00
CA LYS A 62 -10.91 -7.92 -4.98
C LYS A 62 -10.63 -7.43 -6.40
N ALA A 63 -10.37 -6.14 -6.58
CA ALA A 63 -10.01 -5.58 -7.88
C ALA A 63 -8.67 -6.13 -8.39
N VAL A 64 -7.64 -6.14 -7.54
CA VAL A 64 -6.31 -6.70 -7.84
C VAL A 64 -6.42 -8.19 -8.22
N THR A 65 -7.16 -8.97 -7.43
CA THR A 65 -7.36 -10.40 -7.68
C THR A 65 -8.13 -10.65 -8.98
N ARG A 66 -9.10 -9.80 -9.30
CA ARG A 66 -9.92 -9.93 -10.52
C ARG A 66 -9.12 -9.62 -11.78
N HIS A 67 -8.20 -8.65 -11.72
CA HIS A 67 -7.43 -8.17 -12.87
C HIS A 67 -5.93 -8.13 -12.58
N PRO A 68 -5.29 -9.29 -12.35
CA PRO A 68 -3.89 -9.36 -11.93
C PRO A 68 -2.90 -8.96 -13.04
N GLU A 69 -3.37 -8.77 -14.27
CA GLU A 69 -2.58 -8.41 -15.45
C GLU A 69 -2.81 -6.95 -15.88
N ASN A 70 -3.69 -6.21 -15.21
CA ASN A 70 -3.98 -4.82 -15.57
C ASN A 70 -3.00 -3.86 -14.88
N ALA A 71 -1.92 -3.50 -15.57
CA ALA A 71 -0.88 -2.61 -15.05
C ALA A 71 -1.42 -1.27 -14.52
N TRP A 72 -2.42 -0.67 -15.18
CA TRP A 72 -3.02 0.61 -14.75
C TRP A 72 -3.82 0.47 -13.46
N LEU A 73 -4.58 -0.63 -13.31
CA LEU A 73 -5.28 -0.93 -12.06
C LEU A 73 -4.30 -1.19 -10.92
N LEU A 74 -3.28 -2.04 -11.15
CA LEU A 74 -2.27 -2.38 -10.14
C LEU A 74 -1.51 -1.14 -9.66
N MET A 75 -1.12 -0.26 -10.58
CA MET A 75 -0.49 1.03 -10.23
C MET A 75 -1.42 1.90 -9.40
N SER A 76 -2.71 2.01 -9.78
CA SER A 76 -3.69 2.77 -8.99
C SER A 76 -3.90 2.17 -7.59
N ALA A 77 -3.96 0.84 -7.47
CA ALA A 77 -4.11 0.15 -6.20
C ALA A 77 -2.89 0.41 -5.28
N ALA A 78 -1.67 0.39 -5.83
CA ALA A 78 -0.47 0.75 -5.09
C ALA A 78 -0.54 2.19 -4.55
N GLY A 79 -0.96 3.14 -5.38
CA GLY A 79 -1.12 4.54 -4.98
C GLY A 79 -2.20 4.76 -3.92
N LEU A 80 -3.27 3.97 -3.96
CA LEU A 80 -4.31 3.98 -2.95
C LEU A 80 -3.82 3.44 -1.61
N TYR A 81 -3.06 2.34 -1.60
CA TYR A 81 -2.42 1.86 -0.37
C TYR A 81 -1.51 2.91 0.24
N TYR A 82 -0.87 3.75 -0.57
CA TYR A 82 0.01 4.81 -0.08
C TYR A 82 -0.73 6.06 0.45
N SER A 83 -1.90 6.39 -0.09
CA SER A 83 -2.53 7.71 0.13
C SER A 83 -3.77 7.68 1.03
N THR A 84 -4.23 6.50 1.44
CA THR A 84 -5.47 6.33 2.20
C THR A 84 -5.24 6.39 3.70
N ASN A 85 -6.31 6.20 4.47
CA ASN A 85 -6.25 6.24 5.93
C ASN A 85 -5.41 5.07 6.47
N HIS A 86 -4.27 5.38 7.08
CA HIS A 86 -3.41 4.41 7.77
C HIS A 86 -3.74 4.31 9.26
N SER A 87 -5.02 4.22 9.58
CA SER A 87 -5.51 3.98 10.92
C SER A 87 -6.50 2.84 10.90
N GLY A 88 -6.54 2.09 11.99
CA GLY A 88 -7.56 1.07 12.20
C GLY A 88 -7.43 0.43 13.57
N GLU A 89 -8.22 -0.60 13.79
CA GLU A 89 -8.28 -1.34 15.05
C GLU A 89 -8.31 -2.84 14.79
N ILE A 90 -7.71 -3.61 15.68
CA ILE A 90 -7.86 -5.07 15.69
C ILE A 90 -8.96 -5.42 16.70
N ILE A 91 -10.06 -6.01 16.20
CA ILE A 91 -11.20 -6.48 16.99
C ILE A 91 -11.32 -7.98 16.78
N ALA A 92 -11.30 -8.76 17.87
CA ALA A 92 -11.36 -10.23 17.81
C ALA A 92 -10.34 -10.88 16.82
N GLY A 93 -9.18 -10.25 16.63
CA GLY A 93 -8.12 -10.73 15.73
C GLY A 93 -8.25 -10.25 14.28
N GLU A 94 -9.33 -9.56 13.92
CA GLU A 94 -9.54 -8.99 12.59
C GLU A 94 -9.20 -7.50 12.56
N PHE A 95 -8.47 -7.07 11.54
CA PHE A 95 -8.18 -5.66 11.31
C PHE A 95 -9.36 -4.97 10.62
N ILE A 96 -9.75 -3.82 11.15
CA ILE A 96 -10.76 -2.94 10.56
C ILE A 96 -10.12 -1.58 10.35
N ARG A 97 -9.98 -1.17 9.09
CA ARG A 97 -9.49 0.17 8.72
C ARG A 97 -10.54 1.22 9.04
N GLY A 98 -10.11 2.34 9.61
CA GLY A 98 -11.00 3.43 9.98
C GLY A 98 -10.35 4.39 10.95
N ASN A 99 -11.11 5.40 11.36
CA ASN A 99 -10.65 6.30 12.40
C ASN A 99 -10.62 5.50 13.70
N SER A 100 -9.43 5.20 14.21
CA SER A 100 -9.32 4.67 15.55
C SER A 100 -9.54 5.81 16.53
N TYR A 101 -10.68 5.80 17.23
CA TYR A 101 -10.96 6.70 18.33
C TYR A 101 -10.56 5.99 19.62
N GLY A 102 -9.26 5.76 19.80
CA GLY A 102 -8.71 5.03 20.94
C GLY A 102 -9.27 5.54 22.27
N ARG A 103 -10.09 4.71 22.93
CA ARG A 103 -10.37 4.77 24.37
C ARG A 103 -9.61 3.69 25.16
N GLY A 104 -8.74 2.92 24.51
CA GLY A 104 -7.81 2.00 25.16
C GLY A 104 -6.38 2.41 24.82
N GLY A 105 -5.50 2.43 25.82
CA GLY A 105 -4.06 2.58 25.58
C GLY A 105 -3.50 1.33 24.90
N ASP A 106 -2.17 1.18 24.94
CA ASP A 106 -1.44 0.01 24.43
C ASP A 106 -1.92 -1.34 25.02
N ASP A 107 -2.80 -1.30 26.01
CA ASP A 107 -3.38 -2.37 26.81
C ASP A 107 -4.87 -2.65 26.54
N GLY A 108 -5.46 -2.07 25.49
CA GLY A 108 -6.85 -2.31 25.11
C GLY A 108 -7.19 -3.81 25.08
N ALA A 109 -8.12 -4.25 25.93
CA ALA A 109 -8.61 -5.63 25.94
C ALA A 109 -9.06 -6.03 24.53
N ALA A 110 -8.87 -7.29 24.13
CA ALA A 110 -9.21 -7.80 22.80
C ALA A 110 -10.67 -7.52 22.35
N GLU A 111 -11.53 -7.21 23.30
CA GLU A 111 -12.95 -6.84 23.13
C GLU A 111 -13.19 -5.37 22.79
N ILE A 112 -12.26 -4.46 23.13
CA ILE A 112 -12.42 -2.99 23.01
C ILE A 112 -11.76 -2.45 21.72
N GLY A 113 -10.95 -3.27 21.04
CA GLY A 113 -10.22 -2.89 19.84
C GLY A 113 -8.83 -2.33 20.17
N ARG A 114 -7.79 -2.96 19.62
CA ARG A 114 -6.41 -2.44 19.74
C ARG A 114 -6.13 -1.47 18.59
N PRO A 115 -5.84 -0.18 18.85
CA PRO A 115 -5.46 0.76 17.79
C PRO A 115 -4.19 0.27 17.10
N VAL A 116 -4.18 0.30 15.76
CA VAL A 116 -3.01 -0.06 14.96
C VAL A 116 -2.84 0.87 13.78
N ASN A 117 -1.58 1.08 13.41
CA ASN A 117 -1.21 1.83 12.22
C ASN A 117 -0.67 0.85 11.16
N PRO A 118 -1.42 0.55 10.08
CA PRO A 118 -1.02 -0.37 9.02
C PRO A 118 0.02 0.20 8.04
N PHE A 119 0.54 1.42 8.24
CA PHE A 119 1.37 2.14 7.26
C PHE A 119 2.52 1.29 6.69
N TYR A 120 3.25 0.57 7.54
CA TYR A 120 4.35 -0.27 7.07
C TYR A 120 3.85 -1.42 6.18
N ARG A 121 2.77 -2.09 6.57
CA ARG A 121 2.15 -3.14 5.77
C ARG A 121 1.62 -2.60 4.44
N ASP A 122 0.94 -1.46 4.46
CA ASP A 122 0.41 -0.80 3.25
C ASP A 122 1.54 -0.43 2.29
N GLN A 123 2.68 0.04 2.80
CA GLN A 123 3.90 0.28 2.04
C GLN A 123 4.40 -0.99 1.34
N ILE A 124 4.52 -2.11 2.06
CA ILE A 124 4.96 -3.37 1.46
C ILE A 124 3.98 -3.81 0.37
N ARG A 125 2.67 -3.68 0.64
CA ARG A 125 1.65 -4.05 -0.34
C ARG A 125 1.72 -3.19 -1.59
N ALA A 126 1.94 -1.88 -1.45
CA ALA A 126 2.13 -0.98 -2.59
C ALA A 126 3.35 -1.37 -3.43
N LEU A 127 4.49 -1.72 -2.80
CA LEU A 127 5.69 -2.17 -3.51
C LEU A 127 5.48 -3.51 -4.24
N GLN A 128 4.73 -4.45 -3.65
CA GLN A 128 4.34 -5.68 -4.33
C GLN A 128 3.51 -5.40 -5.59
N LEU A 129 2.52 -4.50 -5.49
CA LEU A 129 1.64 -4.13 -6.60
C LEU A 129 2.40 -3.39 -7.70
N VAL A 130 3.35 -2.52 -7.36
CA VAL A 130 4.25 -1.88 -8.33
C VAL A 130 5.07 -2.93 -9.08
N ARG A 131 5.69 -3.88 -8.38
CA ARG A 131 6.46 -4.96 -9.02
C ARG A 131 5.58 -5.79 -9.96
N GLN A 132 4.36 -6.10 -9.54
CA GLN A 132 3.39 -6.78 -10.40
C GLN A 132 3.03 -5.92 -11.63
N ALA A 133 2.77 -4.62 -11.45
CA ALA A 133 2.45 -3.71 -12.55
C ALA A 133 3.60 -3.61 -13.57
N LEU A 134 4.85 -3.55 -13.11
CA LEU A 134 6.05 -3.52 -13.96
C LEU A 134 6.16 -4.77 -14.85
N ASN A 135 5.85 -5.95 -14.29
CA ASN A 135 5.85 -7.21 -15.02
C ASN A 135 4.73 -7.28 -16.07
N GLN A 136 3.64 -6.53 -15.86
CA GLN A 136 2.47 -6.51 -16.73
C GLN A 136 2.43 -5.27 -17.64
N ALA A 137 3.43 -4.40 -17.59
CA ALA A 137 3.49 -3.19 -18.38
C ALA A 137 3.57 -3.56 -19.88
N PRO A 138 2.63 -3.10 -20.72
CA PRO A 138 2.56 -3.48 -22.13
C PRO A 138 3.64 -2.81 -22.99
N ASP A 139 4.19 -1.69 -22.53
CA ASP A 139 5.15 -0.88 -23.24
C ASP A 139 6.05 -0.08 -22.28
N ASP A 140 7.12 0.51 -22.83
CA ASP A 140 8.07 1.31 -22.07
C ASP A 140 7.46 2.59 -21.50
N ALA A 141 6.47 3.17 -22.17
CA ALA A 141 5.78 4.37 -21.69
C ALA A 141 5.02 4.09 -20.39
N THR A 142 4.33 2.95 -20.31
CA THR A 142 3.66 2.47 -19.10
C THR A 142 4.67 2.17 -18.01
N ARG A 143 5.80 1.53 -18.34
CA ARG A 143 6.88 1.25 -17.38
C ARG A 143 7.46 2.54 -16.79
N ILE A 144 7.70 3.56 -17.61
CA ILE A 144 8.16 4.89 -17.18
C ILE A 144 7.13 5.53 -16.24
N GLY A 145 5.84 5.43 -16.55
CA GLY A 145 4.76 5.91 -15.70
C GLY A 145 4.79 5.26 -14.30
N ILE A 146 4.91 3.93 -14.26
CA ILE A 146 4.99 3.16 -13.02
C ILE A 146 6.21 3.58 -12.20
N TRP A 147 7.39 3.70 -12.82
CA TRP A 147 8.60 4.13 -12.10
C TRP A 147 8.50 5.55 -11.56
N SER A 148 7.95 6.48 -12.34
CA SER A 148 7.78 7.88 -11.93
C SER A 148 6.88 8.00 -10.70
N ASN A 149 5.80 7.22 -10.69
CA ASN A 149 4.86 7.18 -9.58
C ASN A 149 5.44 6.47 -8.34
N THR A 150 6.17 5.37 -8.55
CA THR A 150 6.91 4.67 -7.48
C THR A 150 7.94 5.58 -6.80
N ALA A 151 8.66 6.40 -7.57
CA ALA A 151 9.63 7.34 -7.03
C ALA A 151 8.99 8.34 -6.05
N SER A 152 7.76 8.79 -6.32
CA SER A 152 7.04 9.66 -5.39
C SER A 152 6.69 8.99 -4.06
N TYR A 153 6.39 7.69 -4.07
CA TYR A 153 6.12 6.92 -2.85
C TYR A 153 7.40 6.70 -2.06
N LEU A 154 8.48 6.36 -2.77
CA LEU A 154 9.77 6.10 -2.17
C LEU A 154 10.36 7.33 -1.47
N TYR A 155 10.15 8.52 -2.03
CA TYR A 155 10.63 9.78 -1.46
C TYR A 155 10.06 10.06 -0.06
N THR A 156 8.83 9.63 0.21
CA THR A 156 8.15 9.92 1.49
C THR A 156 8.43 8.90 2.59
N TYR A 157 9.14 7.81 2.30
CA TYR A 157 9.56 6.83 3.32
C TYR A 157 10.66 7.32 4.27
N GLY A 158 11.04 8.59 4.15
CA GLY A 158 12.00 9.22 5.04
C GLY A 158 13.44 8.98 4.59
N PRO A 159 14.39 8.83 5.53
CA PRO A 159 15.81 8.77 5.20
C PRO A 159 16.15 7.68 4.18
N ALA A 160 16.91 8.02 3.15
CA ALA A 160 17.25 7.12 2.04
C ALA A 160 17.93 5.80 2.48
N TRP A 161 18.61 5.79 3.63
CA TRP A 161 19.22 4.57 4.19
C TRP A 161 18.17 3.49 4.49
N LYS A 162 16.91 3.85 4.77
CA LYS A 162 15.83 2.88 5.03
C LYS A 162 15.52 2.03 3.80
N LEU A 163 15.71 2.56 2.60
CA LEU A 163 15.56 1.81 1.35
C LEU A 163 16.67 0.76 1.14
N GLN A 164 17.77 0.88 1.88
CA GLN A 164 18.87 -0.09 1.89
C GLN A 164 18.62 -1.19 2.92
N THR A 165 17.68 -0.97 3.85
CA THR A 165 17.25 -2.07 4.71
C THR A 165 16.51 -3.07 3.86
N LEU A 166 16.79 -4.32 4.18
CA LEU A 166 15.98 -5.42 3.78
C LEU A 166 14.47 -5.01 3.97
N THR A 167 13.62 -5.10 2.92
CA THR A 167 12.14 -4.84 2.86
C THR A 167 11.31 -6.07 2.39
N PRO A 168 10.31 -6.62 3.15
CA PRO A 168 9.83 -8.01 2.93
C PRO A 168 8.77 -8.09 1.84
N LEU A 169 9.21 -8.18 0.59
CA LEU A 169 8.30 -8.15 -0.56
C LEU A 169 7.52 -9.46 -0.77
N GLU A 170 7.90 -10.57 -0.16
CA GLU A 170 7.23 -11.86 -0.35
C GLU A 170 6.08 -12.10 0.64
N THR A 171 6.10 -11.41 1.79
CA THR A 171 5.10 -11.58 2.86
C THR A 171 4.71 -10.22 3.44
N LEU A 172 3.42 -9.98 3.62
CA LEU A 172 2.96 -8.76 4.27
C LEU A 172 3.25 -8.80 5.78
N PRO A 173 3.83 -7.73 6.37
CA PRO A 173 3.98 -7.57 7.81
C PRO A 173 2.65 -7.67 8.56
N ASP A 174 2.70 -7.95 9.86
CA ASP A 174 1.51 -7.89 10.72
C ASP A 174 0.96 -6.45 10.78
N TRP A 175 -0.35 -6.30 11.02
CA TRP A 175 -1.07 -5.02 10.96
C TRP A 175 -0.56 -3.89 11.89
N GLY A 176 0.23 -4.22 12.92
CA GLY A 176 0.84 -3.27 13.84
C GLY A 176 2.38 -3.33 13.86
N GLU A 177 2.98 -4.10 12.94
CA GLU A 177 4.43 -4.17 12.85
C GLU A 177 4.99 -2.81 12.43
N SER A 178 5.91 -2.29 13.25
CA SER A 178 6.62 -1.07 12.92
C SER A 178 7.76 -1.38 11.95
N GLY A 179 7.83 -0.63 10.85
CA GLY A 179 8.97 -0.67 9.94
C GLY A 179 10.25 -0.07 10.55
N PRO A 180 11.32 0.10 9.75
CA PRO A 180 12.57 0.68 10.19
C PRO A 180 12.40 2.04 10.91
N ALA A 181 12.76 2.07 12.20
CA ALA A 181 12.67 3.24 13.06
C ALA A 181 13.94 4.12 13.02
N GLY A 182 13.84 5.38 13.47
CA GLY A 182 14.96 6.32 13.57
C GLY A 182 15.09 7.29 12.39
N GLY A 183 15.76 8.42 12.63
CA GLY A 183 16.11 9.45 11.64
C GLY A 183 17.40 9.11 10.89
N THR A 184 18.18 10.13 10.53
CA THR A 184 19.50 9.94 9.89
C THR A 184 20.49 9.20 10.79
N GLU A 185 20.36 9.33 12.11
CA GLU A 185 21.14 8.64 13.13
C GLU A 185 20.92 7.12 13.16
N GLY A 186 19.85 6.62 12.52
CA GLY A 186 19.57 5.19 12.42
C GLY A 186 20.32 4.47 11.29
N ALA A 187 21.08 5.19 10.46
CA ALA A 187 21.82 4.57 9.36
C ALA A 187 22.80 3.52 9.89
N PRO A 188 22.91 2.33 9.25
CA PRO A 188 23.78 1.26 9.74
C PRO A 188 25.26 1.63 9.60
N TRP A 189 26.03 1.31 10.64
CA TRP A 189 27.50 1.39 10.66
C TRP A 189 28.09 -0.01 10.73
N LYS A 190 29.26 -0.18 10.13
CA LYS A 190 30.12 -1.34 10.29
C LYS A 190 31.48 -0.83 10.77
N ASP A 191 31.86 -1.22 11.97
CA ASP A 191 33.02 -0.68 12.67
C ASP A 191 32.91 0.86 12.74
N ASP A 192 33.97 1.58 12.34
CA ASP A 192 34.03 3.04 12.39
C ASP A 192 33.56 3.73 11.09
N ALA A 193 32.80 3.04 10.23
CA ALA A 193 32.34 3.57 8.95
C ALA A 193 30.86 3.26 8.65
N PRO A 194 30.16 4.13 7.90
CA PRO A 194 28.81 3.84 7.43
C PRO A 194 28.82 2.63 6.48
N VAL A 195 27.79 1.80 6.55
CA VAL A 195 27.59 0.73 5.58
C VAL A 195 27.23 1.36 4.22
N ILE A 196 28.06 1.11 3.21
CA ILE A 196 27.82 1.53 1.83
C ILE A 196 27.41 0.29 1.02
N TYR A 197 26.27 0.37 0.35
CA TYR A 197 25.79 -0.67 -0.55
C TYR A 197 26.16 -0.33 -2.00
N GLU A 198 26.63 -1.33 -2.75
CA GLU A 198 26.88 -1.17 -4.19
C GLU A 198 25.56 -1.13 -4.97
N VAL A 199 25.55 -0.42 -6.09
CA VAL A 199 24.41 -0.43 -7.02
C VAL A 199 24.33 -1.84 -7.64
N PRO A 200 23.22 -2.56 -7.46
CA PRO A 200 23.11 -3.91 -7.98
C PRO A 200 22.97 -3.91 -9.51
N ALA A 201 23.47 -4.98 -10.13
CA ALA A 201 23.46 -5.13 -11.59
C ALA A 201 22.06 -5.29 -12.20
N SER A 202 21.08 -5.73 -11.40
CA SER A 202 19.67 -5.84 -11.77
C SER A 202 18.79 -5.79 -10.53
N TRP A 203 17.47 -5.74 -10.70
CA TRP A 203 16.52 -5.82 -9.59
C TRP A 203 16.61 -7.17 -8.86
N GLU A 204 16.80 -8.27 -9.59
CA GLU A 204 16.95 -9.62 -9.04
C GLU A 204 18.31 -9.82 -8.36
N ALA A 205 19.36 -9.20 -8.90
CA ALA A 205 20.69 -9.20 -8.32
C ALA A 205 20.82 -8.22 -7.14
N ALA A 206 19.88 -7.29 -7.02
CA ALA A 206 19.74 -6.51 -5.80
C ALA A 206 19.56 -7.49 -4.66
N LYS A 207 20.52 -7.51 -3.74
CA LYS A 207 20.28 -8.00 -2.38
C LYS A 207 19.32 -7.03 -1.68
N MET A 208 18.17 -6.73 -2.29
CA MET A 208 17.00 -6.33 -1.53
C MET A 208 16.40 -7.62 -1.00
N MET A 209 16.53 -7.79 0.30
CA MET A 209 15.64 -8.63 1.09
C MET A 209 15.38 -10.11 0.75
N ALA A 210 16.34 -10.82 0.19
CA ALA A 210 16.26 -12.28 0.17
C ALA A 210 16.93 -12.86 1.42
N ASN A 211 16.10 -13.16 2.42
CA ASN A 211 16.22 -14.23 3.40
C ASN A 211 17.66 -14.72 3.72
N ALA A 212 18.24 -14.17 4.80
CA ALA A 212 19.27 -14.86 5.57
C ALA A 212 19.10 -14.49 7.04
N GLY A 213 18.54 -15.42 7.82
CA GLY A 213 18.74 -15.55 9.27
C GLY A 213 18.62 -14.28 10.11
N VAL A 214 17.46 -14.12 10.73
CA VAL A 214 17.31 -13.26 11.91
C VAL A 214 18.28 -13.72 13.00
N SER A 215 19.41 -13.05 13.18
CA SER A 215 20.21 -13.18 14.40
C SER A 215 21.28 -12.10 14.53
N HIS A 216 20.91 -10.83 14.77
CA HIS A 216 21.66 -9.90 15.64
C HIS A 216 21.14 -8.45 15.55
N TRP A 217 19.89 -8.19 15.91
CA TRP A 217 19.56 -6.87 16.44
C TRP A 217 19.77 -6.91 17.96
N ARG A 218 21.04 -7.03 18.38
CA ARG A 218 21.40 -6.82 19.78
C ARG A 218 21.37 -5.32 20.05
N ARG A 219 20.38 -4.92 20.85
CA ARG A 219 20.55 -3.82 21.81
C ARG A 219 21.69 -4.22 22.74
N ASP A 220 22.89 -3.77 22.45
CA ASP A 220 24.01 -3.73 23.39
C ASP A 220 24.88 -2.53 23.01
N LEU A 221 24.39 -1.32 23.27
CA LEU A 221 25.24 -0.17 23.53
C LEU A 221 24.65 0.61 24.71
N VAL A 222 25.54 0.82 25.67
CA VAL A 222 25.41 1.45 26.99
C VAL A 222 24.76 2.82 26.94
#